data_AF-A0A0P7AUC2-F1
#
_entry.id   AF-A0A0P7AUC2-F1
#
_cell.length_a   1.000
_cell.length_b   1.000
_cell.length_c   1.000
_cell.angle_alpha   90.00
_cell.angle_beta   90.00
_cell.angle_gamma   90.00
#
_symmetry.space_group_name_H-M   'P 1'
#
loop_
_entity.id
_entity.type
_entity.pdbx_description
1 polymer ?
#
loop_
_entity_poly.entity_id
_entity_poly.type
_entity_poly.pdbx_seq_one_letter_code
_entity_poly.pdbx_strand_id
1 'polypeptide(L)' 'MDTRRMTQNGCFPIILRLTHFRKTTSIKTGHYVPEEYWDNHRCKVKRNFPDVDSVHLLNTLL' A
#
# COMPACT_ATOMS: atom_id res chain seq x y z
N MET A 1 -1.93 1.77 -3.55
CA MET A 1 -0.72 2.62 -3.43
C MET A 1 -1.07 4.06 -3.82
N ASP A 2 -0.61 5.07 -3.07
CA ASP A 2 -0.75 6.49 -3.47
C ASP A 2 0.57 7.01 -4.08
N THR A 3 0.64 6.98 -5.41
CA THR A 3 1.84 7.35 -6.19
C THR A 3 2.17 8.85 -6.14
N ARG A 4 1.24 9.68 -5.66
CA ARG A 4 1.43 11.14 -5.54
C ARG A 4 2.27 11.53 -4.33
N ARG A 5 2.52 10.59 -3.41
CA ARG A 5 3.20 10.83 -2.13
C ARG A 5 4.46 9.97 -2.02
N MET A 6 5.43 10.24 -2.88
CA MET A 6 6.73 9.58 -2.82
C MET A 6 7.53 10.07 -1.61
N THR A 7 8.15 9.16 -0.87
CA THR A 7 9.14 9.49 0.16
C THR A 7 10.51 9.75 -0.46
N GLN A 8 11.44 10.35 0.29
CA GLN A 8 12.82 10.56 -0.17
C GLN A 8 13.53 9.26 -0.58
N ASN A 9 13.08 8.12 -0.04
CA ASN A 9 13.63 6.79 -0.31
C ASN A 9 12.98 6.10 -1.53
N GLY A 10 12.11 6.79 -2.28
CA GLY A 10 11.41 6.20 -3.44
C GLY A 10 10.28 5.24 -3.09
N CYS A 11 9.85 5.21 -1.83
CA CYS A 11 8.72 4.39 -1.38
C CYS A 11 7.41 5.18 -1.44
N PHE A 12 6.29 4.46 -1.55
CA PHE A 12 4.97 5.06 -1.61
C PHE A 12 4.06 4.48 -0.53
N PRO A 13 3.22 5.31 0.12
CA PRO A 13 2.32 4.85 1.16
C PRO A 13 1.20 4.00 0.57
N ILE A 14 0.85 2.95 1.29
CA ILE A 14 -0.39 2.23 1.06
C ILE A 14 -1.49 2.93 1.86
N ILE A 15 -2.60 3.23 1.19
CA ILE A 15 -3.76 3.88 1.79
C ILE A 15 -5.01 3.10 1.40
N LEU A 16 -5.92 2.98 2.36
CA LEU A 16 -7.25 2.44 2.15
C LEU A 16 -8.20 3.62 1.96
N ARG A 17 -8.98 3.59 0.89
CA ARG A 17 -10.02 4.59 0.64
C ARG A 17 -11.36 3.93 0.82
N LEU A 18 -12.11 4.41 1.80
CA LEU A 18 -13.48 3.97 2.06
C LEU A 18 -14.42 5.08 1.63
N THR A 19 -15.33 4.76 0.72
CA THR A 19 -16.36 5.69 0.27
C THR A 19 -17.70 5.19 0.78
N HIS A 20 -18.39 6.04 1.55
CA HIS A 20 -19.71 5.75 2.10
C HIS A 20 -20.56 7.02 2.09
N PHE A 21 -21.81 6.95 1.64
CA PHE A 21 -22.70 8.12 1.49
C PHE A 21 -22.05 9.33 0.78
N ARG A 22 -21.32 9.09 -0.31
CA ARG A 22 -20.56 10.11 -1.08
C ARG A 22 -19.48 10.85 -0.27
N LYS A 23 -19.14 10.36 0.93
CA LYS A 23 -18.01 10.82 1.74
C LYS A 23 -16.88 9.81 1.60
N THR A 24 -15.68 10.30 1.28
CA THR A 24 -14.49 9.45 1.13
C THR A 24 -13.54 9.70 2.30
N THR A 25 -13.24 8.67 3.06
CA THR A 25 -12.19 8.68 4.08
C THR A 25 -10.97 7.94 3.56
N SER A 26 -9.78 8.46 3.88
CA SER A 26 -8.51 7.83 3.56
C SER A 26 -7.82 7.41 4.84
N ILE A 27 -7.62 6.12 5.02
CA ILE A 27 -6.93 5.53 6.17
C ILE A 27 -5.51 5.20 5.71
N LYS A 28 -4.52 5.78 6.39
CA LYS A 28 -3.11 5.44 6.17
C LYS A 28 -2.82 4.13 6.88
N THR A 29 -2.24 3.16 6.18
CA THR A 29 -1.90 1.86 6.80
C THR A 29 -0.54 1.89 7.49
N GLY A 30 0.24 2.96 7.33
CA GLY A 30 1.58 3.10 7.90
C GLY A 30 2.67 2.37 7.11
N HIS A 31 2.29 1.53 6.14
CA HIS A 31 3.21 0.81 5.28
C HIS A 31 3.60 1.61 4.05
N TYR A 32 4.88 1.52 3.70
CA TYR A 32 5.47 2.14 2.52
C TYR A 32 6.11 1.06 1.67
N VAL A 33 5.82 1.06 0.37
CA VAL A 33 6.31 0.03 -0.55
C VAL A 33 6.88 0.72 -1.80
N PRO A 34 8.09 0.35 -2.24
CA PRO A 34 8.63 0.76 -3.54
C PRO A 34 7.77 0.26 -4.69
N GLU A 35 7.75 0.97 -5.81
CA GLU A 35 6.96 0.58 -6.98
C GLU A 35 7.35 -0.79 -7.54
N GLU A 36 8.62 -1.16 -7.46
CA GLU A 36 9.12 -2.48 -7.88
C GLU A 36 8.48 -3.65 -7.11
N TYR A 37 8.02 -3.44 -5.87
CA TYR A 37 7.37 -4.44 -5.03
C TYR A 37 5.85 -4.32 -5.01
N TRP A 38 5.26 -3.44 -5.83
CA TRP A 38 3.81 -3.31 -5.95
C TRP A 38 3.29 -4.02 -7.20
N ASP A 39 2.25 -4.82 -7.04
CA ASP A 39 1.50 -5.43 -8.14
C ASP A 39 0.29 -4.55 -8.45
N ASN A 40 0.38 -3.78 -9.55
CA ASN A 40 -0.69 -2.90 -10.01
C ASN A 40 -1.95 -3.65 -10.48
N HIS A 41 -1.82 -4.89 -10.97
CA HIS A 41 -2.97 -5.65 -11.43
C HIS A 41 -3.74 -6.25 -10.26
N ARG A 42 -3.02 -6.71 -9.22
CA ARG A 42 -3.62 -7.35 -8.05
C ARG A 42 -3.86 -6.39 -6.90
N CYS A 43 -3.39 -5.14 -7.01
CA CYS A 43 -3.38 -4.13 -5.94
C CYS A 43 -2.77 -4.67 -4.65
N LYS A 44 -1.67 -5.43 -4.76
CA LYS A 44 -1.05 -6.17 -3.65
C LYS A 44 0.46 -5.97 -3.63
N VAL A 45 1.05 -6.19 -2.46
CA VAL A 45 2.50 -6.23 -2.30
C VAL A 45 3.03 -7.57 -2.81
N LYS A 46 4.06 -7.53 -3.65
CA LYS A 46 4.74 -8.72 -4.19
C LYS A 46 5.41 -9.51 -3.07
N ARG A 47 5.43 -10.85 -3.22
CA ARG A 47 5.93 -11.79 -2.20
C ARG A 47 7.40 -11.61 -1.81
N ASN A 48 8.21 -11.00 -2.68
CA ASN A 48 9.63 -10.77 -2.48
C ASN A 48 9.94 -9.47 -1.72
N PHE A 49 8.94 -8.79 -1.17
CA PHE A 49 9.15 -7.57 -0.39
C PHE A 49 9.86 -7.90 0.95
N PRO A 50 11.07 -7.37 1.20
CA PRO A 50 11.90 -7.81 2.33
C PRO A 50 11.54 -7.15 3.68
N ASP A 51 10.79 -6.06 3.68
CA ASP A 51 10.63 -5.15 4.82
C ASP A 51 9.43 -5.49 5.73
N VAL A 52 8.91 -6.73 5.65
CA VAL A 52 7.80 -7.21 6.48
C VAL A 52 7.95 -8.67 6.88
N ASP A 53 7.54 -8.99 8.11
CA ASP A 53 7.56 -10.36 8.64
C ASP A 53 6.69 -11.32 7.82
N SER A 54 5.58 -10.83 7.28
CA SER A 54 4.69 -11.61 6.43
C SER A 54 3.98 -10.74 5.40
N VAL A 55 4.41 -10.88 4.14
CA VAL A 55 3.72 -10.28 2.99
C VAL A 55 2.29 -10.82 2.84
N HIS A 56 2.03 -12.05 3.29
CA HIS A 56 0.69 -12.61 3.28
C HIS A 56 -0.23 -11.89 4.26
N LEU A 57 0.22 -11.70 5.50
CA LEU A 57 -0.53 -10.96 6.52
C LEU A 57 -0.76 -9.51 6.08
N LEU A 58 0.28 -8.86 5.56
CA LEU A 58 0.17 -7.52 5.00
C LEU A 58 -0.94 -7.45 3.95
N ASN A 59 -0.93 -8.33 2.96
CA ASN A 59 -1.96 -8.36 1.91
C ASN A 59 -3.36 -8.79 2.38
N THR A 60 -3.50 -9.34 3.59
CA THR A 60 -4.80 -9.65 4.21
C THR A 60 -5.34 -8.46 4.99
N LEU A 61 -4.45 -7.64 5.57
CA LEU A 61 -4.79 -6.43 6.32
C LEU A 61 -4.99 -5.19 5.42
N LEU A 62 -4.48 -5.24 4.18
CA LEU A 62 -4.66 -4.26 3.12
C LEU A 62 -5.87 -4.59 2.24
#